data_AF-A0A849G169-F1
#
_entry.id   AF-A0A849G169-F1
#
_cell.length_a   1.000
_cell.length_b   1.000
_cell.length_c   1.000
_cell.angle_alpha   90.00
_cell.angle_beta   90.00
_cell.angle_gamma   90.00
#
_symmetry.space_group_name_H-M   'P 1'
#
loop_
_entity.id
_entity.type
_entity.pdbx_description
1 polymer ?
#
loop_
_entity_poly.entity_id
_entity_poly.type
_entity_poly.pdbx_seq_one_letter_code
_entity_poly.pdbx_strand_id
1 'polypeptide(L)'
;MTDLSIRPEFFTCHNGEKMRLPFSEGEYARRLSTLRSVMAARDIPVVLLTSMQNIAYYSGFLYCSFGRPYGCVVTADACTTVSANIDAGQPWRRSVGENVIYTDWQRHNFWRAVASLSGQPGRVGIEADHMTLATRDIATDFLGNAELVDIAPDAMAGRMVKSQEEI
;
A
#
# COMPACT_ATOMS: atom_id res chain seq x y z
N MET A 1 19.06 -5.54 -16.53
CA MET A 1 19.64 -5.78 -15.19
C MET A 1 19.94 -4.43 -14.58
N THR A 2 19.36 -4.12 -13.43
CA THR A 2 19.67 -2.90 -12.67
C THR A 2 21.11 -3.00 -12.19
N ASP A 3 21.93 -2.00 -12.50
CA ASP A 3 23.32 -1.93 -12.05
C ASP A 3 23.37 -1.82 -10.51
N LEU A 4 23.95 -2.82 -9.84
CA LEU A 4 24.10 -2.89 -8.39
C LEU A 4 25.18 -1.93 -7.85
N SER A 5 25.94 -1.26 -8.72
CA SER A 5 26.83 -0.15 -8.34
C SER A 5 26.04 1.08 -7.89
N ILE A 6 24.78 1.17 -8.30
CA ILE A 6 23.85 2.24 -7.94
C ILE A 6 23.12 1.80 -6.68
N ARG A 7 23.02 2.69 -5.69
CA ARG A 7 22.22 2.50 -4.47
C ARG A 7 20.86 3.19 -4.65
N PRO A 8 19.93 2.61 -5.44
CA PRO A 8 18.66 3.28 -5.75
C PRO A 8 17.81 3.42 -4.50
N GLU A 9 16.99 4.46 -4.46
CA GLU A 9 16.05 4.66 -3.36
C GLU A 9 14.96 3.58 -3.36
N PHE A 10 14.42 3.27 -4.54
CA PHE A 10 13.44 2.22 -4.78
C PHE A 10 13.46 1.76 -6.26
N PHE A 11 12.87 0.61 -6.54
CA PHE A 11 12.77 0.02 -7.88
C PHE A 11 11.63 -1.01 -7.95
N THR A 12 11.34 -1.54 -9.15
CA THR A 12 10.41 -2.67 -9.34
C THR A 12 11.17 -3.92 -9.75
N CYS A 13 10.70 -5.09 -9.31
CA CYS A 13 11.33 -6.38 -9.67
C CYS A 13 10.27 -7.50 -9.76
N HIS A 14 9.99 -7.93 -10.99
CA HIS A 14 9.09 -9.05 -11.27
C HIS A 14 9.89 -10.34 -11.33
N ASN A 15 10.21 -10.89 -10.15
CA ASN A 15 10.96 -12.14 -10.05
C ASN A 15 9.99 -13.33 -9.99
N GLY A 16 9.93 -14.14 -11.05
CA GLY A 16 9.02 -15.29 -11.18
C GLY A 16 7.63 -14.90 -11.69
N GLU A 17 6.61 -15.65 -11.30
CA GLU A 17 5.22 -15.46 -11.73
C GLU A 17 4.30 -15.12 -10.56
N LYS A 18 3.17 -14.47 -10.84
CA LYS A 18 2.12 -14.25 -9.83
C LYS A 18 1.64 -15.59 -9.28
N MET A 19 1.56 -15.68 -7.96
CA MET A 19 1.04 -16.87 -7.28
C MET A 19 -0.47 -16.78 -7.18
N ARG A 20 -1.14 -17.95 -7.16
CA ARG A 20 -2.55 -18.01 -6.79
C ARG A 20 -2.75 -17.38 -5.41
N LEU A 21 -3.61 -16.36 -5.36
CA LEU A 21 -3.98 -15.67 -4.12
C LEU A 21 -5.06 -16.45 -3.36
N PRO A 22 -5.29 -16.15 -2.06
CA PRO A 22 -6.34 -16.79 -1.27
C PRO A 22 -7.77 -16.62 -1.82
N PHE A 23 -8.01 -15.52 -2.53
CA PHE A 23 -9.31 -15.15 -3.10
C PHE A 23 -9.20 -14.93 -4.61
N SER A 24 -10.33 -14.95 -5.30
CA SER A 24 -10.42 -14.68 -6.73
C SER A 24 -10.07 -13.22 -7.06
N GLU A 25 -9.68 -12.96 -8.32
CA GLU A 25 -9.50 -11.59 -8.81
C GLU A 25 -10.79 -10.76 -8.68
N GLY A 26 -11.95 -11.39 -8.86
CA GLY A 26 -13.26 -10.76 -8.69
C GLY A 26 -13.51 -10.28 -7.26
N GLU A 27 -13.09 -11.05 -6.27
CA GLU A 27 -13.21 -10.65 -4.86
C GLU A 27 -12.30 -9.47 -4.52
N TYR A 28 -11.03 -9.47 -4.96
CA TYR A 28 -10.16 -8.30 -4.78
C TYR A 28 -10.67 -7.07 -5.52
N ALA A 29 -11.19 -7.23 -6.74
CA ALA A 29 -11.80 -6.14 -7.50
C ALA A 29 -13.02 -5.55 -6.78
N ARG A 30 -13.88 -6.38 -6.17
CA ARG A 30 -15.02 -5.94 -5.36
C ARG A 30 -14.56 -5.12 -4.15
N ARG A 31 -13.53 -5.60 -3.43
CA ARG A 31 -12.96 -4.90 -2.26
C ARG A 31 -12.38 -3.54 -2.65
N LEU A 32 -11.56 -3.49 -3.70
CA LEU A 32 -10.97 -2.25 -4.20
C LEU A 32 -12.03 -1.27 -4.73
N SER A 33 -13.06 -1.76 -5.42
CA SER A 33 -14.19 -0.94 -5.88
C SER A 33 -14.94 -0.29 -4.71
N THR A 34 -15.13 -1.03 -3.62
CA THR A 34 -15.75 -0.51 -2.39
C THR A 34 -14.91 0.60 -1.77
N LEU A 35 -13.59 0.38 -1.61
CA LEU A 35 -12.68 1.39 -1.09
C LEU A 35 -12.64 2.64 -2.00
N ARG A 36 -12.55 2.46 -3.31
CA ARG A 36 -12.55 3.56 -4.29
C ARG A 36 -13.84 4.35 -4.30
N SER A 37 -14.98 3.72 -4.02
CA SER A 37 -16.26 4.41 -3.87
C SER A 37 -16.26 5.33 -2.65
N VAL A 38 -15.70 4.88 -1.52
CA VAL A 38 -15.50 5.71 -0.32
C VAL A 38 -14.54 6.87 -0.63
N MET A 39 -13.42 6.57 -1.30
CA MET A 39 -12.44 7.57 -1.72
C MET A 39 -13.09 8.67 -2.56
N ALA A 40 -13.85 8.30 -3.59
CA ALA A 40 -14.55 9.25 -4.45
C ALA A 40 -15.61 10.07 -3.69
N ALA A 41 -16.41 9.43 -2.85
CA ALA A 41 -17.45 10.10 -2.06
C ALA A 41 -16.88 11.11 -1.05
N ARG A 42 -15.64 10.87 -0.59
CA ARG A 42 -14.97 11.71 0.41
C ARG A 42 -13.89 12.61 -0.20
N ASP A 43 -13.73 12.63 -1.52
CA ASP A 43 -12.70 13.40 -2.24
C ASP A 43 -11.26 13.08 -1.78
N ILE A 44 -10.95 11.78 -1.64
CA ILE A 44 -9.64 11.27 -1.22
C ILE A 44 -8.96 10.63 -2.45
N PRO A 45 -8.01 11.30 -3.12
CA PRO A 45 -7.40 10.79 -4.35
C PRO A 45 -6.45 9.61 -4.12
N VAL A 46 -5.85 9.52 -2.93
CA VAL A 46 -4.88 8.48 -2.56
C VAL A 46 -5.17 7.96 -1.17
N VAL A 47 -5.15 6.64 -0.98
CA VAL A 47 -5.15 5.98 0.33
C VAL A 47 -3.82 5.26 0.52
N LEU A 48 -3.15 5.51 1.65
CA LEU A 48 -1.98 4.77 2.10
C LEU A 48 -2.40 3.82 3.23
N LEU A 49 -2.54 2.54 2.90
CA LEU A 49 -2.72 1.48 3.89
C LEU A 49 -1.34 1.07 4.40
N THR A 50 -1.23 0.88 5.71
CA THR A 50 0.00 0.53 6.45
C THR A 50 -0.19 -0.68 7.36
N SER A 51 -1.43 -0.99 7.76
CA SER A 51 -1.73 -2.11 8.64
C SER A 51 -1.68 -3.44 7.91
N MET A 52 -1.24 -4.48 8.62
CA MET A 52 -1.16 -5.84 8.10
C MET A 52 -2.49 -6.33 7.56
N GLN A 53 -3.57 -6.09 8.29
CA GLN A 53 -4.90 -6.55 7.95
C GLN A 53 -5.47 -5.86 6.70
N ASN A 54 -5.30 -4.56 6.51
CA ASN A 54 -5.84 -3.89 5.33
C ASN A 54 -4.95 -4.10 4.10
N ILE A 55 -3.62 -4.12 4.25
CA ILE A 55 -2.73 -4.50 3.13
C ILE A 55 -3.09 -5.90 2.63
N ALA A 56 -3.24 -6.88 3.51
CA ALA A 56 -3.65 -8.24 3.13
C ALA A 56 -5.07 -8.27 2.52
N TYR A 57 -6.02 -7.54 3.09
CA TYR A 57 -7.40 -7.54 2.62
C TYR A 57 -7.56 -7.00 1.19
N TYR A 58 -6.91 -5.88 0.88
CA TYR A 58 -7.06 -5.19 -0.41
C TYR A 58 -6.06 -5.65 -1.47
N SER A 59 -4.86 -6.11 -1.08
CA SER A 59 -3.83 -6.53 -2.03
C SER A 59 -3.60 -8.03 -2.11
N GLY A 60 -3.92 -8.79 -1.06
CA GLY A 60 -3.57 -10.20 -0.92
C GLY A 60 -2.20 -10.47 -0.30
N PHE A 61 -1.38 -9.44 -0.11
CA PHE A 61 -0.05 -9.56 0.48
C PHE A 61 -0.06 -9.41 2.00
N LEU A 62 0.45 -10.42 2.70
CA LEU A 62 0.70 -10.40 4.14
C LEU A 62 2.20 -10.16 4.39
N TYR A 63 2.55 -9.00 4.95
CA TYR A 63 3.95 -8.62 5.15
C TYR A 63 4.56 -9.19 6.43
N CYS A 64 5.90 -9.24 6.48
CA CYS A 64 6.68 -9.49 7.69
C CYS A 64 7.46 -8.20 8.02
N SER A 65 7.05 -7.46 9.06
CA SER A 65 7.61 -6.11 9.27
C SER A 65 9.10 -6.11 9.58
N PHE A 66 9.52 -6.89 10.59
CA PHE A 66 10.90 -6.85 11.10
C PHE A 66 11.40 -5.42 11.40
N GLY A 67 10.52 -4.55 11.90
CA GLY A 67 10.82 -3.14 12.19
C GLY A 67 10.85 -2.21 10.96
N ARG A 68 10.54 -2.71 9.77
CA ARG A 68 10.45 -1.93 8.53
C ARG A 68 9.00 -1.52 8.23
N PRO A 69 8.79 -0.31 7.67
CA PRO A 69 7.48 0.09 7.19
C PRO A 69 7.09 -0.66 5.92
N TYR A 70 5.79 -0.96 5.80
CA TYR A 70 5.15 -1.52 4.62
C TYR A 70 3.93 -0.68 4.29
N GLY A 71 3.54 -0.70 3.02
CA GLY A 71 2.42 0.09 2.55
C GLY A 71 1.67 -0.58 1.40
N CYS A 72 0.44 -0.11 1.17
CA CYS A 72 -0.27 -0.29 -0.08
C CYS A 72 -0.88 1.06 -0.46
N VAL A 73 -0.43 1.61 -1.59
CA VAL A 73 -0.96 2.85 -2.15
C VAL A 73 -2.10 2.48 -3.08
N VAL A 74 -3.29 2.95 -2.77
CA VAL A 74 -4.49 2.77 -3.59
C VAL A 74 -4.89 4.13 -4.17
N THR A 75 -5.02 4.18 -5.49
CA THR A 75 -5.55 5.32 -6.26
C THR A 75 -6.85 4.89 -6.95
N ALA A 76 -7.44 5.79 -7.75
CA ALA A 76 -8.62 5.49 -8.55
C ALA A 76 -8.43 4.29 -9.50
N ASP A 77 -7.20 4.06 -9.96
CA ASP A 77 -6.85 3.09 -10.99
C ASP A 77 -5.82 2.04 -10.53
N ALA A 78 -4.95 2.36 -9.57
CA ALA A 78 -3.89 1.47 -9.10
C ALA A 78 -4.11 0.94 -7.67
N CYS A 79 -3.47 -0.20 -7.40
CA CYS A 79 -3.28 -0.80 -6.08
C CYS A 79 -1.83 -1.30 -6.08
N THR A 80 -0.94 -0.60 -5.39
CA THR A 80 0.51 -0.86 -5.47
C THR A 80 1.07 -1.06 -4.08
N THR A 81 1.58 -2.26 -3.80
CA THR A 81 2.26 -2.53 -2.53
C THR A 81 3.65 -1.90 -2.51
N VAL A 82 4.08 -1.44 -1.35
CA VAL A 82 5.41 -0.88 -1.10
C VAL A 82 6.10 -1.76 -0.07
N SER A 83 7.16 -2.45 -0.48
CA SER A 83 7.83 -3.47 0.33
C SER A 83 9.33 -3.21 0.47
N ALA A 84 9.93 -3.74 1.53
CA ALA A 84 11.37 -3.68 1.72
C ALA A 84 12.12 -4.63 0.77
N ASN A 85 13.32 -4.25 0.35
CA ASN A 85 14.18 -5.04 -0.54
C ASN A 85 14.51 -6.45 -0.03
N ILE A 86 14.46 -6.67 1.28
CA ILE A 86 14.70 -8.00 1.87
C ILE A 86 13.69 -9.06 1.39
N ASP A 87 12.49 -8.66 1.00
CA ASP A 87 11.46 -9.58 0.49
C ASP A 87 11.60 -9.88 -1.02
N ALA A 88 12.48 -9.14 -1.71
CA ALA A 88 12.67 -9.19 -3.15
C ALA A 88 11.32 -9.18 -3.92
N GLY A 89 11.15 -10.05 -4.92
CA GLY A 89 9.91 -10.11 -5.70
C GLY A 89 8.74 -10.87 -5.05
N GLN A 90 8.86 -11.35 -3.80
CA GLN A 90 7.76 -12.09 -3.16
C GLN A 90 6.49 -11.24 -3.01
N PRO A 91 6.55 -9.95 -2.59
CA PRO A 91 5.37 -9.12 -2.41
C PRO A 91 4.64 -8.91 -3.73
N TRP A 92 5.37 -8.70 -4.82
CA TRP A 92 4.79 -8.68 -6.17
C TRP A 92 4.06 -10.00 -6.49
N ARG A 93 4.69 -11.16 -6.29
CA ARG A 93 4.06 -12.46 -6.56
C ARG A 93 2.81 -12.72 -5.71
N ARG A 94 2.69 -12.09 -4.53
CA ARG A 94 1.62 -12.28 -3.56
C ARG A 94 0.64 -11.11 -3.47
N SER A 95 0.66 -10.20 -4.45
CA SER A 95 -0.30 -9.09 -4.54
C SER A 95 -1.14 -9.18 -5.82
N VAL A 96 -2.39 -8.71 -5.78
CA VAL A 96 -3.26 -8.59 -6.96
C VAL A 96 -2.76 -7.51 -7.93
N GLY A 97 -2.16 -6.44 -7.41
CA GLY A 97 -1.62 -5.33 -8.18
C GLY A 97 -0.10 -5.31 -8.27
N GLU A 98 0.45 -4.15 -8.63
CA GLU A 98 1.89 -3.94 -8.78
C GLU A 98 2.61 -3.80 -7.43
N ASN A 99 3.94 -3.77 -7.47
CA ASN A 99 4.77 -3.64 -6.28
C ASN A 99 6.00 -2.75 -6.54
N VAL A 100 6.30 -1.88 -5.59
CA VAL A 100 7.54 -1.11 -5.53
C VAL A 100 8.36 -1.57 -4.34
N ILE A 101 9.65 -1.77 -4.57
CA ILE A 101 10.62 -2.21 -3.59
C ILE A 101 11.49 -1.02 -3.19
N TYR A 102 11.48 -0.61 -1.92
CA TYR A 102 12.42 0.38 -1.40
C TYR A 102 13.65 -0.28 -0.76
N THR A 103 14.76 0.45 -0.73
CA THR A 103 16.03 -0.03 -0.20
C THR A 103 16.38 0.57 1.16
N ASP A 104 17.23 -0.12 1.92
CA ASP A 104 17.78 0.37 3.19
C ASP A 104 18.97 1.33 3.00
N TRP A 105 19.32 1.72 1.76
CA TRP A 105 20.51 2.52 1.48
C TRP A 105 20.44 3.95 2.04
N GLN A 106 19.23 4.49 2.15
CA GLN A 106 19.00 5.80 2.74
C GLN A 106 17.73 5.78 3.62
N ARG A 107 17.77 6.53 4.71
CA ARG A 107 16.60 6.70 5.59
C ARG A 107 15.45 7.30 4.79
N HIS A 108 14.23 6.82 5.04
CA HIS A 108 12.98 7.27 4.42
C HIS A 108 12.77 6.89 2.94
N ASN A 109 13.51 5.92 2.40
CA ASN A 109 13.25 5.41 1.05
C ASN A 109 11.85 4.83 0.85
N PHE A 110 11.24 4.27 1.91
CA PHE A 110 9.81 3.93 1.92
C PHE A 110 8.94 5.13 1.54
N TRP A 111 9.17 6.29 2.17
CA TRP A 111 8.38 7.49 1.93
C TRP A 111 8.64 8.11 0.56
N ARG A 112 9.87 8.00 0.04
CA ARG A 112 10.17 8.38 -1.35
C ARG A 112 9.40 7.52 -2.36
N ALA A 113 9.31 6.21 -2.11
CA ALA A 113 8.51 5.31 -2.95
C ALA A 113 7.02 5.66 -2.88
N VAL A 114 6.48 5.89 -1.67
CA VAL A 114 5.08 6.31 -1.50
C VAL A 114 4.81 7.65 -2.20
N ALA A 115 5.67 8.65 -2.03
CA ALA A 115 5.54 9.96 -2.69
C ALA A 115 5.59 9.83 -4.22
N SER A 116 6.48 8.98 -4.76
CA SER A 116 6.55 8.69 -6.20
C SER A 116 5.26 8.09 -6.74
N LEU A 117 4.54 7.28 -5.94
CA LEU A 117 3.26 6.69 -6.32
C LEU A 117 2.07 7.65 -6.12
N SER A 118 2.17 8.56 -5.15
CA SER A 118 1.06 9.43 -4.74
C SER A 118 1.05 10.79 -5.45
N GLY A 119 2.20 11.23 -5.98
CA GLY A 119 2.36 12.57 -6.54
C GLY A 119 2.18 13.65 -5.47
N GLN A 120 1.38 14.67 -5.78
CA GLN A 120 1.00 15.75 -4.86
C GLN A 120 -0.52 15.69 -4.63
N PRO A 121 -0.99 14.79 -3.77
CA PRO A 121 -2.40 14.40 -3.75
C PRO A 121 -3.31 15.45 -3.08
N GLY A 122 -2.75 16.41 -2.32
CA GLY A 122 -3.51 17.38 -1.54
C GLY A 122 -4.21 16.76 -0.31
N ARG A 123 -4.76 15.54 -0.44
CA ARG A 123 -5.42 14.77 0.62
C ARG A 123 -5.03 13.30 0.53
N VAL A 124 -4.75 12.67 1.67
CA VAL A 124 -4.36 11.26 1.75
C VAL A 124 -5.16 10.56 2.84
N GLY A 125 -5.84 9.48 2.46
CA GLY A 125 -6.48 8.58 3.40
C GLY A 125 -5.42 7.75 4.13
N ILE A 126 -5.43 7.76 5.46
CA ILE A 126 -4.53 7.00 6.32
C ILE A 126 -5.33 6.23 7.37
N GLU A 127 -4.70 5.24 7.99
CA GLU A 127 -5.31 4.48 9.09
C GLU A 127 -4.91 5.12 10.43
N ALA A 128 -5.76 5.99 10.98
CA ALA A 128 -5.39 6.74 12.19
C ALA A 128 -5.30 5.84 13.44
N ASP A 129 -5.89 4.65 13.39
CA ASP A 129 -5.82 3.61 14.42
C ASP A 129 -4.55 2.73 14.33
N HIS A 130 -3.74 2.89 13.28
CA HIS A 130 -2.49 2.14 13.07
C HIS A 130 -1.27 3.06 12.92
N MET A 131 -1.41 4.19 12.23
CA MET A 131 -0.32 5.12 11.98
C MET A 131 0.14 5.80 13.27
N THR A 132 1.42 5.68 13.60
CA THR A 132 2.03 6.34 14.76
C THR A 132 2.21 7.83 14.51
N LEU A 133 2.34 8.62 15.60
CA LEU A 133 2.65 10.06 15.52
C LEU A 133 3.93 10.32 14.72
N ALA A 134 5.00 9.56 14.97
CA ALA A 134 6.27 9.73 14.28
C ALA A 134 6.15 9.48 12.76
N THR A 135 5.39 8.46 12.35
CA THR A 135 5.15 8.19 10.92
C THR A 135 4.22 9.21 10.28
N ARG A 136 3.29 9.77 11.05
CA ARG A 136 2.37 10.81 10.58
C ARG A 136 3.12 12.09 10.20
N ASP A 137 4.05 12.54 11.04
CA ASP A 137 4.86 13.74 10.77
C ASP A 137 5.69 13.56 9.49
N ILE A 138 6.33 12.40 9.34
CA ILE A 138 7.11 12.09 8.12
C ILE A 138 6.19 12.01 6.89
N ALA A 139 4.99 11.44 7.02
CA ALA A 139 4.04 11.37 5.92
C ALA A 139 3.65 12.77 5.43
N THR A 140 3.36 13.70 6.34
CA THR A 140 3.01 15.08 6.00
C THR A 140 4.13 15.75 5.21
N ASP A 141 5.39 15.60 5.62
CA ASP A 141 6.54 16.20 4.92
C ASP A 141 6.73 15.61 3.51
N PHE A 142 6.72 14.28 3.37
CA PHE A 142 6.99 13.61 2.09
C PHE A 142 5.84 13.69 1.09
N LEU A 143 4.60 13.90 1.57
CA LEU A 143 3.41 13.95 0.74
C LEU A 143 2.93 15.39 0.48
N GLY A 144 3.83 16.36 0.59
CA GLY A 144 3.58 17.75 0.19
C GLY A 144 2.62 18.50 1.10
N ASN A 145 2.67 18.24 2.41
CA ASN A 145 1.75 18.78 3.41
C ASN A 145 0.27 18.44 3.13
N ALA A 146 0.02 17.26 2.57
CA ALA A 146 -1.33 16.79 2.32
C ALA A 146 -2.16 16.68 3.62
N GLU A 147 -3.45 16.96 3.51
CA GLU A 147 -4.42 16.70 4.58
C GLU A 147 -4.50 15.18 4.80
N LEU A 148 -4.17 14.74 6.02
CA LEU A 148 -4.28 13.33 6.41
C LEU A 148 -5.68 13.06 6.96
N VAL A 149 -6.43 12.21 6.27
CA VAL A 149 -7.84 11.89 6.55
C VAL A 149 -7.93 10.45 7.03
N ASP A 150 -8.61 10.21 8.16
CA ASP A 150 -8.79 8.83 8.64
C ASP A 150 -9.78 8.05 7.77
N ILE A 151 -9.34 6.88 7.29
CA ILE A 151 -10.10 5.92 6.48
C ILE A 151 -10.30 4.57 7.20
N ALA A 152 -9.72 4.38 8.38
CA ALA A 152 -9.80 3.12 9.12
C ALA A 152 -11.26 2.69 9.43
N PRO A 153 -12.18 3.60 9.83
CA PRO A 153 -13.58 3.24 10.06
C PRO A 153 -14.28 2.73 8.79
N ASP A 154 -14.01 3.34 7.64
CA ASP A 154 -14.60 2.94 6.35
C ASP A 154 -14.06 1.59 5.89
N ALA A 155 -12.74 1.39 6.01
CA ALA A 155 -12.10 0.11 5.72
C ALA A 155 -12.58 -1.00 6.67
N MET A 156 -12.84 -0.69 7.93
CA MET A 156 -13.44 -1.61 8.88
C MET A 156 -14.87 -1.97 8.47
N ALA A 157 -15.69 -0.97 8.13
CA ALA A 157 -17.07 -1.20 7.69
C ALA A 157 -17.15 -2.09 6.44
N GLY A 158 -16.27 -1.86 5.45
CA GLY A 158 -16.16 -2.71 4.26
C GLY A 158 -15.79 -4.17 4.55
N ARG A 159 -15.19 -4.45 5.72
CA ARG A 159 -14.76 -5.79 6.17
C ARG A 159 -15.73 -6.44 7.15
N MET A 160 -16.76 -5.73 7.62
CA MET A 160 -17.70 -6.29 8.59
C MET A 160 -18.59 -7.38 8.00
N VAL A 161 -18.98 -7.26 6.73
CA VAL A 161 -19.80 -8.26 6.02
C VAL A 161 -18.91 -9.11 5.12
N LYS A 162 -18.96 -10.42 5.32
CA LYS A 162 -18.05 -11.39 4.69
C LYS A 162 -18.63 -11.83 3.37
N SER A 163 -17.80 -11.95 2.34
CA SER A 163 -18.18 -12.61 1.10
C SER A 163 -18.30 -14.12 1.29
N GLN A 164 -18.88 -14.82 0.32
CA GLN A 164 -18.91 -16.29 0.32
C GLN A 164 -17.51 -16.91 0.18
N GLU A 165 -16.53 -16.17 -0.36
CA GLU A 165 -15.15 -16.66 -0.40
C GLU A 165 -14.46 -16.56 0.97
N GLU A 166 -14.96 -15.70 1.86
CA GLU A 166 -14.41 -15.49 3.21
C GLU A 166 -15.00 -16.40 4.30
N ILE A 167 -16.12 -17.08 4.03
CA ILE A 167 -16.83 -17.99 4.96
C ILE A 167 -16.43 -19.44 4.68
#